data_AF-A0A4U8UKG6-F1
#
_entry.id   AF-A0A4U8UKG6-F1
#
_cell.length_a   1.000
_cell.length_b   1.000
_cell.length_c   1.000
_cell.angle_alpha   90.00
_cell.angle_beta   90.00
_cell.angle_gamma   90.00
#
_symmetry.space_group_name_H-M   'P 1'
#
loop_
_entity.id
_entity.type
_entity.pdbx_description
1 polymer ?
#
loop_
_entity_poly.entity_id
_entity_poly.type
_entity_poly.pdbx_seq_one_letter_code
_entity_poly.pdbx_strand_id
1 'polypeptide(L)'
;MPLKSKKAFTMLELIFILVILGILAAVAIPKISASREDAKLVALKSDINTLKSSFPAFFLSQGQGTFNTAITLSPSNWDIGDYKISTKLNNNATPCISARLLSDENGTQATTPQSVKFLEISTPIVANQKGDLCEKLVFELRLIPNTPLIIPLLSSSIVF
;
A
#
# COMPACT_ATOMS: atom_id res chain seq x y z
N MET A 1 60.41 -20.99 -17.84
CA MET A 1 58.92 -20.91 -17.88
C MET A 1 58.55 -19.55 -18.44
N PRO A 2 57.84 -19.43 -19.58
CA PRO A 2 57.52 -18.13 -20.14
C PRO A 2 56.41 -17.44 -19.32
N LEU A 3 56.71 -16.26 -18.79
CA LEU A 3 55.76 -15.38 -18.09
C LEU A 3 54.80 -14.77 -19.13
N LYS A 4 53.56 -15.27 -19.13
CA LYS A 4 52.46 -14.76 -19.95
C LYS A 4 52.14 -13.32 -19.52
N SER A 5 52.33 -12.34 -20.40
CA SER A 5 51.98 -10.95 -20.12
C SER A 5 50.46 -10.82 -19.97
N LYS A 6 50.03 -10.28 -18.83
CA LYS A 6 48.62 -9.89 -18.62
C LYS A 6 48.41 -8.57 -19.35
N LYS A 7 47.45 -8.51 -20.27
CA LYS A 7 47.04 -7.26 -20.90
C LYS A 7 46.49 -6.35 -19.80
N ALA A 8 47.15 -5.22 -19.56
CA ALA A 8 46.65 -4.18 -18.69
C ALA A 8 45.60 -3.36 -19.45
N PHE A 9 44.47 -3.12 -18.81
CA PHE A 9 43.39 -2.28 -19.34
C PHE A 9 43.89 -0.84 -19.46
N THR A 10 43.61 -0.16 -20.57
CA THR A 10 44.08 1.22 -20.74
C THR A 10 43.23 2.17 -19.89
N MET A 11 43.84 3.24 -19.37
CA MET A 11 43.09 4.26 -18.61
C MET A 11 41.96 4.88 -19.45
N LEU A 12 42.17 5.01 -20.76
CA LEU A 12 41.18 5.56 -21.70
C LEU A 12 39.94 4.66 -21.83
N GLU A 13 40.13 3.34 -21.84
CA GLU A 13 39.03 2.38 -21.96
C GLU A 13 38.13 2.40 -20.71
N LEU A 14 38.73 2.56 -19.52
CA LEU A 14 37.97 2.72 -18.28
C LEU A 14 37.18 4.04 -18.24
N ILE A 15 37.76 5.14 -18.72
CA ILE A 15 37.07 6.44 -18.79
C ILE A 15 35.88 6.38 -19.74
N PHE A 16 36.04 5.80 -20.93
CA PHE A 16 34.95 5.69 -21.90
C PHE A 16 33.78 4.84 -21.37
N ILE A 17 34.08 3.76 -20.64
CA ILE A 17 33.06 2.92 -19.98
C ILE A 17 32.27 3.72 -18.94
N LEU A 18 32.94 4.52 -18.09
CA LEU A 18 32.26 5.34 -17.09
C LEU A 18 31.37 6.42 -17.73
N VAL A 19 31.81 7.01 -18.84
CA VAL A 19 31.00 7.99 -19.58
C VAL A 19 29.73 7.34 -20.15
N ILE A 20 29.84 6.17 -20.78
CA ILE A 20 28.67 5.45 -21.32
C ILE A 20 27.73 5.05 -20.18
N LEU A 21 28.25 4.47 -19.09
CA LEU A 21 27.44 4.09 -17.93
C LEU A 21 26.76 5.31 -17.29
N GLY A 22 27.43 6.46 -17.26
CA GLY A 22 26.86 7.72 -16.77
C GLY A 22 25.66 8.19 -17.58
N ILE A 23 25.75 8.14 -18.92
CA ILE A 23 24.65 8.55 -19.82
C ILE A 23 23.47 7.58 -19.70
N LEU A 24 23.74 6.26 -19.69
CA LEU A 24 22.69 5.26 -19.54
C LEU A 24 21.98 5.37 -18.19
N ALA A 25 22.73 5.60 -17.11
CA ALA A 25 22.17 5.78 -15.77
C ALA A 25 21.30 7.03 -15.69
N ALA A 26 21.73 8.15 -16.27
CA ALA A 26 20.99 9.42 -16.24
C ALA A 26 19.58 9.30 -16.85
N VAL A 27 19.42 8.52 -17.92
CA VAL A 27 18.12 8.30 -18.57
C VAL A 27 17.30 7.22 -17.86
N ALA A 28 17.93 6.17 -17.35
CA ALA A 28 17.22 5.02 -16.75
C ALA A 28 16.67 5.32 -15.35
N ILE A 29 17.41 6.04 -14.49
CA ILE A 29 17.04 6.31 -13.10
C ILE A 29 15.66 7.00 -12.97
N PRO A 30 15.35 8.11 -13.66
CA PRO A 30 14.06 8.80 -13.48
C PRO A 30 12.88 7.92 -13.89
N LYS A 31 13.02 7.12 -14.96
CA LYS A 31 11.96 6.23 -15.46
C LYS A 31 11.64 5.10 -14.47
N ILE A 32 12.67 4.54 -13.82
CA ILE A 32 12.51 3.45 -12.85
C ILE A 32 11.83 3.95 -11.57
N SER A 33 12.11 5.18 -11.13
CA SER A 33 11.47 5.77 -9.96
C SER A 33 9.96 5.95 -10.17
N ALA A 34 9.55 6.58 -11.27
CA ALA A 34 8.14 6.78 -11.59
C ALA A 34 7.39 5.44 -11.74
N SER A 35 7.98 4.46 -12.41
CA SER A 35 7.38 3.13 -12.57
C SER A 35 7.17 2.40 -11.24
N ARG A 36 8.05 2.60 -10.25
CA ARG A 36 7.88 2.00 -8.91
C ARG A 36 6.73 2.64 -8.14
N GLU A 37 6.53 3.94 -8.32
CA GLU A 37 5.43 4.68 -7.70
C GLU A 37 4.07 4.22 -8.27
N ASP A 38 3.97 4.09 -9.60
CA ASP A 38 2.77 3.56 -10.25
C ASP A 38 2.48 2.11 -9.83
N ALA A 39 3.52 1.27 -9.74
CA ALA A 39 3.37 -0.12 -9.27
C ALA A 39 2.86 -0.19 -7.82
N LYS A 40 3.33 0.71 -6.93
CA LYS A 40 2.81 0.81 -5.56
C LYS A 40 1.34 1.20 -5.55
N LEU A 41 0.93 2.14 -6.39
CA LEU A 41 -0.46 2.58 -6.50
C LEU A 41 -1.39 1.44 -6.93
N VAL A 42 -1.00 0.66 -7.95
CA VAL A 42 -1.77 -0.50 -8.42
C VAL A 42 -1.86 -1.57 -7.34
N ALA A 43 -0.75 -1.87 -6.65
CA ALA A 43 -0.73 -2.83 -5.55
C ALA A 43 -1.69 -2.41 -4.42
N LEU A 44 -1.61 -1.16 -3.96
CA LEU A 44 -2.49 -0.63 -2.90
C LEU A 44 -3.96 -0.65 -3.30
N LYS A 45 -4.28 -0.32 -4.54
CA LYS A 45 -5.64 -0.40 -5.07
C LYS A 45 -6.17 -1.84 -5.01
N SER A 46 -5.35 -2.80 -5.46
CA SER A 46 -5.70 -4.22 -5.40
C SER A 46 -5.91 -4.68 -3.96
N ASP A 47 -4.99 -4.33 -3.06
CA ASP A 47 -5.05 -4.65 -1.63
C ASP A 47 -6.34 -4.17 -0.98
N ILE A 48 -6.77 -2.93 -1.26
CA ILE A 48 -8.00 -2.35 -0.69
C ILE A 48 -9.25 -3.00 -1.27
N ASN A 49 -9.25 -3.34 -2.56
CA ASN A 49 -10.37 -4.07 -3.16
C ASN A 49 -10.50 -5.48 -2.59
N THR A 50 -9.37 -6.17 -2.38
CA THR A 50 -9.31 -7.45 -1.68
C THR A 50 -9.82 -7.28 -0.25
N LEU A 51 -9.41 -6.22 0.47
CA LEU A 51 -9.89 -5.93 1.81
C LEU A 51 -11.42 -5.75 1.84
N LYS A 52 -11.97 -4.95 0.92
CA LYS A 52 -13.42 -4.67 0.85
C LYS A 52 -14.26 -5.93 0.60
N SER A 53 -13.76 -6.87 -0.21
CA SER A 53 -14.51 -8.06 -0.63
C SER A 53 -14.20 -9.30 0.21
N SER A 54 -12.92 -9.56 0.47
CA SER A 54 -12.44 -10.78 1.12
C SER A 54 -12.56 -10.72 2.64
N PHE A 55 -12.39 -9.55 3.26
CA PHE A 55 -12.49 -9.43 4.71
C PHE A 55 -13.91 -9.71 5.23
N PRO A 56 -14.99 -9.10 4.68
CA PRO A 56 -16.34 -9.47 5.08
C PRO A 56 -16.67 -10.93 4.81
N ALA A 57 -16.22 -11.48 3.68
CA ALA A 57 -16.43 -12.90 3.35
C ALA A 57 -15.76 -13.85 4.36
N PHE A 58 -14.52 -13.56 4.78
CA PHE A 58 -13.85 -14.31 5.84
C PHE A 58 -14.60 -14.22 7.17
N PHE A 59 -15.04 -13.00 7.54
CA PHE A 59 -15.75 -12.77 8.79
C PHE A 59 -17.10 -13.51 8.83
N LEU A 60 -17.83 -13.59 7.71
CA LEU A 60 -19.05 -14.37 7.61
C LEU A 60 -18.83 -15.87 7.79
N SER A 61 -17.71 -16.41 7.28
CA SER A 61 -17.42 -17.84 7.39
C SER A 61 -16.96 -18.25 8.79
N GLN A 62 -16.17 -17.41 9.46
CA GLN A 62 -15.55 -17.73 10.75
C GLN A 62 -16.33 -17.18 11.94
N GLY A 63 -17.21 -16.18 11.73
CA GLY A 63 -17.95 -15.48 12.78
C GLY A 63 -17.11 -14.56 13.67
N GLN A 64 -15.78 -14.56 13.51
CA GLN A 64 -14.82 -13.75 14.25
C GLN A 64 -13.53 -13.63 13.44
N GLY A 65 -12.80 -12.53 13.60
CA GLY A 65 -11.56 -12.33 12.86
C GLY A 65 -10.93 -10.96 13.08
N THR A 66 -9.64 -10.89 12.83
CA THR A 66 -8.80 -9.68 12.86
C THR A 66 -8.15 -9.49 11.49
N PHE A 67 -7.57 -8.33 11.22
CA PHE A 67 -6.86 -8.12 9.95
C PHE A 67 -5.72 -9.12 9.75
N ASN A 68 -4.91 -9.39 10.78
CA ASN A 68 -3.81 -10.36 10.69
C ASN A 68 -4.26 -11.79 10.39
N THR A 69 -5.48 -12.17 10.76
CA THR A 69 -6.00 -13.53 10.53
C THR A 69 -6.75 -13.66 9.20
N ALA A 70 -7.36 -12.58 8.73
CA ALA A 70 -8.20 -12.58 7.54
C ALA A 70 -7.45 -12.21 6.24
N ILE A 71 -6.33 -11.48 6.34
CA ILE A 71 -5.68 -10.85 5.19
C ILE A 71 -4.18 -10.74 5.40
N THR A 72 -3.40 -11.02 4.35
CA THR A 72 -1.95 -10.77 4.30
C THR A 72 -1.66 -9.63 3.34
N LEU A 73 -1.09 -8.54 3.87
CA LEU A 73 -0.68 -7.36 3.11
C LEU A 73 0.85 -7.19 3.14
N SER A 74 1.39 -6.49 2.15
CA SER A 74 2.83 -6.19 2.15
C SER A 74 3.19 -5.21 3.28
N PRO A 75 4.10 -5.57 4.21
CA PRO A 75 4.51 -4.69 5.31
C PRO A 75 5.32 -3.47 4.85
N SER A 76 5.78 -3.46 3.59
CA SER A 76 6.43 -2.29 2.98
C SER A 76 5.47 -1.14 2.71
N ASN A 77 4.20 -1.47 2.44
CA ASN A 77 3.18 -0.50 2.02
C ASN A 77 2.16 -0.22 3.13
N TRP A 78 2.06 -1.13 4.09
CA TRP A 78 1.08 -1.09 5.18
C TRP A 78 1.73 -1.20 6.55
N ASP A 79 1.13 -0.50 7.51
CA ASP A 79 1.25 -0.76 8.93
C ASP A 79 0.03 -1.60 9.33
N ILE A 80 0.28 -2.81 9.84
CA ILE A 80 -0.75 -3.83 10.06
C ILE A 80 -0.84 -4.10 11.56
N GLY A 81 -1.99 -3.81 12.14
CA GLY A 81 -2.39 -4.25 13.46
C GLY A 81 -3.68 -5.07 13.39
N ASP A 82 -4.04 -5.74 14.48
CA ASP A 82 -5.19 -6.65 14.51
C ASP A 82 -6.51 -5.96 14.17
N TYR A 83 -6.70 -4.72 14.65
CA TYR A 83 -7.96 -3.97 14.50
C TYR A 83 -7.80 -2.66 13.70
N LYS A 84 -6.58 -2.34 13.28
CA LYS A 84 -6.28 -1.15 12.49
C LYS A 84 -5.18 -1.48 11.49
N ILE A 85 -5.40 -1.11 10.24
CA ILE A 85 -4.37 -1.07 9.22
C ILE A 85 -4.25 0.36 8.67
N SER A 86 -3.06 0.75 8.24
CA SER A 86 -2.79 2.11 7.76
C SER A 86 -1.73 2.10 6.67
N THR A 87 -1.92 2.86 5.60
CA THR A 87 -0.95 2.94 4.51
C THR A 87 0.29 3.75 4.90
N LYS A 88 1.47 3.30 4.49
CA LYS A 88 2.77 4.00 4.65
C LYS A 88 3.08 4.93 3.47
N LEU A 89 2.07 5.65 2.97
CA LEU A 89 2.17 6.45 1.73
C LEU A 89 2.57 7.91 1.93
N ASN A 90 2.59 8.42 3.16
CA ASN A 90 3.05 9.76 3.50
C ASN A 90 3.93 9.67 4.75
N ASN A 91 5.00 10.44 4.81
CA ASN A 91 5.96 10.51 5.91
C ASN A 91 5.26 10.56 7.28
N ASN A 92 5.08 9.38 7.90
CA ASN A 92 4.71 9.02 9.27
C ASN A 92 3.65 9.81 10.07
N ALA A 93 3.16 10.99 9.64
CA ALA A 93 2.29 11.84 10.44
C ALA A 93 0.79 11.62 10.14
N THR A 94 0.42 11.30 8.90
CA THR A 94 -0.97 11.03 8.51
C THR A 94 -1.06 9.92 7.45
N PRO A 95 -1.66 8.75 7.76
CA PRO A 95 -1.82 7.70 6.76
C PRO A 95 -2.85 8.13 5.71
N CYS A 96 -2.59 7.78 4.45
CA CYS A 96 -3.49 8.10 3.34
C CYS A 96 -4.83 7.39 3.42
N ILE A 97 -4.79 6.09 3.70
CA ILE A 97 -5.96 5.26 3.92
C ILE A 97 -5.70 4.48 5.20
N SER A 98 -6.69 4.48 6.08
CA SER A 98 -6.70 3.62 7.25
C SER A 98 -8.00 2.83 7.28
N ALA A 99 -7.91 1.54 7.55
CA ALA A 99 -9.08 0.73 7.85
C ALA A 99 -9.08 0.31 9.31
N ARG A 100 -10.25 0.30 9.94
CA ARG A 100 -10.44 -0.02 11.35
C ARG A 100 -11.58 -1.01 11.49
N LEU A 101 -11.44 -1.92 12.45
CA LEU A 101 -12.52 -2.79 12.88
C LEU A 101 -13.23 -2.14 14.05
N LEU A 102 -14.54 -2.05 13.94
CA LEU A 102 -15.39 -1.35 14.89
C LEU A 102 -16.32 -2.34 15.59
N SER A 103 -16.63 -2.05 16.85
CA SER A 103 -17.65 -2.79 17.61
C SER A 103 -19.03 -2.16 17.56
N ASP A 104 -19.10 -0.89 17.17
CA ASP A 104 -20.33 -0.12 17.01
C ASP A 104 -20.25 0.78 15.77
N GLU A 105 -21.39 1.36 15.39
CA GLU A 105 -21.48 2.33 14.30
C GLU A 105 -20.90 3.71 14.65
N ASN A 106 -20.56 3.94 15.92
CA ASN A 106 -20.11 5.23 16.44
C ASN A 106 -18.57 5.41 16.46
N GLY A 107 -17.82 4.47 15.88
CA GLY A 107 -16.36 4.62 15.73
C GLY A 107 -15.52 3.97 16.84
N THR A 108 -16.13 3.19 17.74
CA THR A 108 -15.41 2.48 18.80
C THR A 108 -14.66 1.28 18.23
N GLN A 109 -13.34 1.28 18.38
CA GLN A 109 -12.49 0.19 17.88
C GLN A 109 -12.82 -1.12 18.60
N ALA A 110 -12.85 -2.21 17.86
CA ALA A 110 -12.89 -3.53 18.45
C ALA A 110 -11.59 -3.82 19.21
N THR A 111 -11.74 -4.33 20.42
CA THR A 111 -10.64 -4.79 21.28
C THR A 111 -10.61 -6.32 21.37
N THR A 112 -11.67 -6.99 20.90
CA THR A 112 -11.78 -8.45 20.87
C THR A 112 -12.23 -8.93 19.49
N PRO A 113 -11.84 -10.15 19.05
CA PRO A 113 -12.19 -10.64 17.72
C PRO A 113 -13.69 -10.85 17.50
N GLN A 114 -14.44 -11.10 18.58
CA GLN A 114 -15.87 -11.36 18.56
C GLN A 114 -16.72 -10.09 18.60
N SER A 115 -16.14 -8.96 19.04
CA SER A 115 -16.85 -7.69 19.10
C SER A 115 -16.86 -6.96 17.76
N VAL A 116 -16.13 -7.45 16.75
CA VAL A 116 -16.06 -6.87 15.42
C VAL A 116 -17.43 -6.98 14.74
N LYS A 117 -18.01 -5.83 14.38
CA LYS A 117 -19.32 -5.75 13.70
C LYS A 117 -19.26 -4.95 12.41
N PHE A 118 -18.36 -3.97 12.33
CA PHE A 118 -18.22 -3.14 11.15
C PHE A 118 -16.76 -2.99 10.72
N LEU A 119 -16.55 -2.89 9.42
CA LEU A 119 -15.30 -2.50 8.80
C LEU A 119 -15.41 -1.02 8.40
N GLU A 120 -14.59 -0.18 8.99
CA GLU A 120 -14.42 1.22 8.62
C GLU A 120 -13.26 1.35 7.65
N ILE A 121 -13.46 2.08 6.55
CA ILE A 121 -12.36 2.55 5.70
C ILE A 121 -12.45 4.06 5.66
N SER A 122 -11.42 4.73 6.16
CA SER A 122 -11.36 6.17 6.26
C SER A 122 -10.11 6.71 5.59
N THR A 123 -10.25 7.87 4.96
CA THR A 123 -9.15 8.62 4.36
C THR A 123 -9.14 10.00 5.03
N PRO A 124 -8.24 10.24 6.02
CA PRO A 124 -8.23 11.46 6.81
C PRO A 124 -7.67 12.66 6.05
N ILE A 125 -7.07 12.42 4.88
CA ILE A 125 -6.56 13.49 4.02
C ILE A 125 -7.59 13.87 2.97
N VAL A 126 -7.96 15.15 2.99
CA VAL A 126 -8.25 15.90 1.76
C VAL A 126 -7.03 15.66 0.87
N ALA A 127 -7.23 15.12 -0.34
CA ALA A 127 -6.20 15.01 -1.36
C ALA A 127 -5.31 16.26 -1.31
N ASN A 128 -4.13 16.12 -0.70
CA ASN A 128 -3.27 17.26 -0.43
C ASN A 128 -2.68 17.66 -1.78
N GLN A 129 -2.74 18.95 -2.10
CA GLN A 129 -2.62 19.55 -3.44
C GLN A 129 -1.23 19.46 -4.08
N LYS A 130 -0.48 18.38 -3.82
CA LYS A 130 0.86 18.12 -4.34
C LYS A 130 0.89 17.03 -5.42
N GLY A 131 -0.26 16.54 -5.90
CA GLY A 131 -0.30 15.54 -6.98
C GLY A 131 0.36 14.21 -6.56
N ASP A 132 0.27 13.88 -5.27
CA ASP A 132 0.90 12.72 -4.66
C ASP A 132 0.07 11.44 -4.90
N LEU A 133 0.71 10.29 -4.82
CA LEU A 133 0.16 8.95 -5.07
C LEU A 133 -1.15 8.68 -4.30
N CYS A 134 -1.30 9.30 -3.12
CA CYS A 134 -2.51 9.18 -2.34
C CYS A 134 -3.75 9.76 -3.03
N GLU A 135 -3.63 10.95 -3.64
CA GLU A 135 -4.76 11.61 -4.30
C GLU A 135 -5.27 10.78 -5.49
N LYS A 136 -4.33 10.27 -6.30
CA LYS A 136 -4.66 9.33 -7.40
C LYS A 136 -5.34 8.07 -6.87
N LEU A 137 -4.87 7.51 -5.75
CA LEU A 137 -5.43 6.31 -5.15
C LEU A 137 -6.85 6.54 -4.60
N VAL A 138 -7.08 7.65 -3.89
CA VAL A 138 -8.41 8.02 -3.35
C VAL A 138 -9.41 8.23 -4.48
N PHE A 139 -9.01 8.93 -5.55
CA PHE A 139 -9.84 9.14 -6.73
C PHE A 139 -10.21 7.82 -7.43
N GLU A 140 -9.24 6.94 -7.66
CA GLU A 140 -9.45 5.62 -8.27
C GLU A 140 -10.35 4.70 -7.42
N LEU A 141 -10.29 4.81 -6.10
CA LEU A 141 -11.13 4.06 -5.17
C LEU A 141 -12.49 4.72 -4.90
N ARG A 142 -12.74 5.89 -5.50
CA ARG A 142 -13.94 6.72 -5.31
C ARG A 142 -14.26 6.96 -3.84
N LEU A 143 -13.24 7.09 -3.00
CA LEU A 143 -13.42 7.41 -1.59
C LEU A 143 -13.59 8.93 -1.45
N ILE A 144 -14.56 9.34 -0.64
CA ILE A 144 -14.78 10.75 -0.34
C ILE A 144 -13.94 11.08 0.89
N PRO A 145 -13.13 12.17 0.86
CA PRO A 145 -12.27 12.52 1.98
C PRO A 145 -13.09 12.88 3.21
N ASN A 146 -12.58 12.51 4.39
CA ASN A 146 -13.20 12.74 5.71
C ASN A 146 -14.59 12.11 5.93
N THR A 147 -15.06 11.28 5.01
CA THR A 147 -16.28 10.47 5.22
C THR A 147 -15.91 8.99 5.28
N PRO A 148 -15.97 8.35 6.45
CA PRO A 148 -15.63 6.94 6.57
C PRO A 148 -16.68 6.08 5.87
N LEU A 149 -16.22 5.12 5.07
CA LEU A 149 -17.06 4.06 4.53
C LEU A 149 -17.19 2.97 5.59
N ILE A 150 -18.40 2.75 6.10
CA ILE A 150 -18.69 1.74 7.12
C ILE A 150 -19.44 0.58 6.46
N ILE A 151 -18.87 -0.62 6.54
CA ILE A 151 -19.44 -1.84 5.97
C ILE A 151 -19.86 -2.76 7.13
N PRO A 152 -21.14 -3.12 7.27
CA PRO A 152 -21.60 -4.08 8.27
C PRO A 152 -21.14 -5.49 7.89
N LEU A 153 -20.57 -6.21 8.86
CA LEU A 153 -20.00 -7.55 8.64
C LEU A 153 -20.96 -8.70 8.98
N LEU A 154 -22.04 -8.39 9.70
CA LEU A 154 -23.00 -9.37 10.24
C LEU A 154 -24.43 -9.14 9.73
N SER A 155 -24.64 -8.22 8.79
CA SER A 155 -25.99 -7.95 8.24
C SER A 155 -26.15 -8.62 6.88
N SER A 156 -27.30 -9.28 6.69
CA SER A 156 -27.72 -10.05 5.52
C SER A 156 -27.88 -9.24 4.21
N SER A 157 -27.32 -8.03 4.14
CA SER A 157 -27.25 -7.18 2.94
C SER A 157 -25.79 -6.81 2.67
N ILE A 158 -25.02 -7.75 2.12
CA ILE A 158 -23.79 -7.41 1.41
C ILE A 158 -24.21 -7.07 -0.02
N VAL A 159 -24.25 -5.77 -0.34
CA VAL A 159 -24.37 -5.30 -1.72
C VAL A 159 -22.96 -5.31 -2.30
N PHE A 160 -22.71 -6.22 -3.24
CA PHE A 160 -21.47 -6.32 -4.01
C PHE A 160 -21.28 -5.11 -4.94
#